data_AF-A0AAN9UXB4-F1
#
_entry.id   AF-A0AAN9UXB4-F1
#
_cell.length_a   1.000
_cell.length_b   1.000
_cell.length_c   1.000
_cell.angle_alpha   90.00
_cell.angle_beta   90.00
_cell.angle_gamma   90.00
#
_symmetry.space_group_name_H-M   'P 1'
#
loop_
_entity.id
_entity.type
_entity.pdbx_description
1 polymer ?
#
loop_
_entity_poly.entity_id
_entity_poly.type
_entity_poly.pdbx_seq_one_letter_code
_entity_poly.pdbx_strand_id
1 'polypeptide(L)'
;MDAETPFKVIIIGAGVTGLTLAHCLAKAGIDYVLLDKGVVAPPFGTTITMQPHGCRILHQLGCLDSVLNTTSIMGGAYCRDPSGSSYTHNDFFGVVRANAGYDTRTIDRQQFLQILYEHLPDQSKVYQRARVEGVTEENSKVHVRLADGKTFTGDLVVGADGVHSMMREIMWEKANSAVPGMIPSQEKREDQQCTWPTRRKYTEADMEKLAAKLAGYPINETVVFGELWKNKIKAQMISLEEGSIAGQTGLTQDDYSSMQVTPNSALGGNTAMEDAVVIANALHGALAAHPSKKPTDVEIRDAMQQYQDSRIGRVRAIVKAGGDLTRLQAYDGWKFYMTQRWLTPLIGLDRLAMNIAVLCAGAPKLSYVQFDEQRGRLGWQDTLAAAASTSGREEKHSAWGEWPGDFESASPKIFGALGVLSVAIWAFLLAASHSHVPGFGRYLGPISLNATSSAMV
;
A
#
# COMPACT_ATOMS: atom_id res chain seq x y z
N MET A 1 -6.70 -23.45 -42.10
CA MET A 1 -7.25 -23.00 -40.81
C MET A 1 -6.04 -22.61 -39.99
N ASP A 2 -5.73 -21.32 -39.95
CA ASP A 2 -4.63 -20.83 -39.11
C ASP A 2 -5.01 -21.14 -37.67
N ALA A 3 -4.23 -21.98 -37.00
CA ALA A 3 -4.43 -22.25 -35.59
C ALA A 3 -4.32 -20.92 -34.85
N GLU A 4 -5.43 -20.48 -34.25
CA GLU A 4 -5.49 -19.21 -33.53
C GLU A 4 -4.41 -19.25 -32.43
N THR A 5 -3.41 -18.36 -32.52
CA THR A 5 -2.33 -18.27 -31.52
C THR A 5 -2.92 -18.13 -30.12
N PRO A 6 -2.31 -18.64 -29.04
CA PRO A 6 -2.85 -18.46 -27.69
C PRO A 6 -2.91 -16.97 -27.29
N PHE A 7 -3.79 -16.62 -26.34
CA PHE A 7 -3.84 -15.26 -25.78
C PHE A 7 -2.56 -14.96 -24.99
N LYS A 8 -1.92 -13.83 -25.28
CA LYS A 8 -0.59 -13.49 -24.76
C LYS A 8 -0.55 -12.11 -24.10
N VAL A 9 -0.06 -12.08 -22.86
CA VAL A 9 0.16 -10.85 -22.09
C VAL A 9 1.63 -10.42 -22.13
N ILE A 10 1.91 -9.15 -22.40
CA ILE A 10 3.24 -8.55 -22.25
C ILE A 10 3.29 -7.79 -20.93
N ILE A 11 4.11 -8.24 -19.99
CA ILE A 11 4.32 -7.60 -18.69
C ILE A 11 5.58 -6.74 -18.78
N ILE A 12 5.47 -5.45 -18.44
CA ILE A 12 6.61 -4.53 -18.43
C ILE A 12 7.01 -4.26 -16.98
N GLY A 13 8.12 -4.84 -16.52
CA GLY A 13 8.70 -4.68 -15.18
C GLY A 13 8.73 -5.98 -14.37
N ALA A 14 9.93 -6.43 -13.97
CA ALA A 14 10.19 -7.57 -13.08
C ALA A 14 10.20 -7.15 -11.60
N GLY A 15 9.31 -6.25 -11.21
CA GLY A 15 9.07 -5.89 -9.81
C GLY A 15 8.19 -6.91 -9.09
N VAL A 16 7.71 -6.54 -7.90
CA VAL A 16 6.78 -7.36 -7.11
C VAL A 16 5.51 -7.67 -7.92
N THR A 17 4.85 -6.64 -8.47
CA THR A 17 3.64 -6.81 -9.28
C THR A 17 3.88 -7.71 -10.49
N GLY A 18 4.92 -7.45 -11.27
CA GLY A 18 5.14 -8.16 -12.53
C GLY A 18 5.53 -9.63 -12.33
N LEU A 19 6.42 -9.93 -11.38
CA LEU A 19 6.75 -11.33 -11.05
C LEU A 19 5.55 -12.07 -10.46
N THR A 20 4.77 -11.41 -9.61
CA THR A 20 3.53 -11.99 -9.06
C THR A 20 2.53 -12.27 -10.19
N LEU A 21 2.33 -11.34 -11.12
CA LEU A 21 1.43 -11.51 -12.25
C LEU A 21 1.90 -12.66 -13.16
N ALA A 22 3.20 -12.78 -13.43
CA ALA A 22 3.75 -13.89 -14.19
C ALA A 22 3.42 -15.25 -13.55
N HIS A 23 3.50 -15.36 -12.22
CA HIS A 23 3.06 -16.54 -11.48
C HIS A 23 1.56 -16.80 -11.63
N CYS A 24 0.72 -15.78 -11.44
CA CYS A 24 -0.73 -15.90 -11.59
C CYS A 24 -1.12 -16.37 -12.99
N LEU A 25 -0.57 -15.75 -14.04
CA LEU A 25 -0.82 -16.12 -15.44
C LEU A 25 -0.34 -17.54 -15.74
N ALA A 26 0.82 -17.94 -15.21
CA ALA A 26 1.30 -19.31 -15.36
C ALA A 26 0.34 -20.33 -14.73
N LYS A 27 -0.19 -20.05 -13.53
CA LYS A 27 -1.20 -20.89 -12.87
C LYS A 27 -2.52 -20.94 -13.64
N ALA A 28 -2.85 -19.88 -14.36
CA ALA A 28 -4.03 -19.79 -15.23
C ALA A 28 -3.83 -20.45 -16.61
N GLY A 29 -2.61 -20.86 -16.97
CA GLY A 29 -2.28 -21.34 -18.31
C GLY A 29 -2.31 -20.26 -19.39
N ILE A 30 -2.22 -18.98 -19.01
CA ILE A 30 -2.23 -17.84 -19.93
C ILE A 30 -0.80 -17.56 -20.39
N ASP A 31 -0.58 -17.40 -21.70
CA ASP A 31 0.77 -17.11 -22.21
C ASP A 31 1.20 -15.69 -21.86
N TYR A 32 2.50 -15.51 -21.60
CA TYR A 32 3.05 -14.22 -21.26
C TYR A 32 4.52 -14.10 -21.63
N VAL A 33 4.99 -12.85 -21.70
CA VAL A 33 6.41 -12.50 -21.64
C VAL A 33 6.58 -11.36 -20.63
N LEU A 34 7.67 -11.39 -19.88
CA LEU A 34 8.00 -10.36 -18.90
C LEU A 34 9.29 -9.65 -19.32
N LEU A 35 9.23 -8.33 -19.43
CA LEU A 35 10.32 -7.49 -19.92
C LEU A 35 10.77 -6.54 -18.82
N ASP A 36 12.04 -6.59 -18.43
CA ASP A 36 12.61 -5.65 -17.45
C ASP A 36 13.85 -4.95 -18.00
N LYS A 37 13.94 -3.64 -17.77
CA LYS A 37 15.08 -2.81 -18.21
C LYS A 37 16.41 -3.17 -17.53
N GLY A 38 16.37 -3.83 -16.39
CA GLY A 38 17.53 -4.23 -15.59
C GLY A 38 17.65 -5.75 -15.48
N VAL A 39 18.41 -6.18 -14.47
CA VAL A 39 18.46 -7.58 -14.05
C VAL A 39 17.37 -7.84 -13.02
N VAL A 40 16.82 -9.06 -13.00
CA VAL A 40 15.88 -9.46 -11.94
C VAL A 40 16.64 -9.48 -10.61
N ALA A 41 15.96 -9.12 -9.51
CA ALA A 41 16.53 -9.06 -8.18
C ALA A 41 17.85 -8.26 -8.10
N PRO A 42 17.82 -6.96 -8.46
CA PRO A 42 19.01 -6.13 -8.36
C PRO A 42 19.49 -6.02 -6.90
N PRO A 43 20.80 -5.86 -6.64
CA PRO A 43 21.37 -5.79 -5.30
C PRO A 43 21.03 -4.49 -4.52
N PHE A 44 20.09 -3.70 -5.02
CA PHE A 44 19.63 -2.45 -4.44
C PHE A 44 18.13 -2.50 -4.14
N GLY A 45 17.74 -1.88 -3.02
CA GLY A 45 16.41 -2.02 -2.42
C GLY A 45 16.50 -2.18 -0.91
N THR A 46 15.41 -1.84 -0.23
CA THR A 46 15.26 -1.97 1.23
C THR A 46 14.58 -3.30 1.57
N THR A 47 14.11 -3.44 2.80
CA THR A 47 13.23 -4.53 3.22
C THR A 47 11.81 -4.37 2.67
N ILE A 48 11.12 -5.50 2.48
CA ILE A 48 9.68 -5.59 2.21
C ILE A 48 9.03 -6.41 3.32
N THR A 49 7.83 -6.01 3.75
CA THR A 49 7.05 -6.74 4.75
C THR A 49 5.84 -7.37 4.08
N MET A 50 5.71 -8.68 4.23
CA MET A 50 4.57 -9.47 3.81
C MET A 50 3.60 -9.55 4.99
N GLN A 51 2.44 -8.93 4.83
CA GLN A 51 1.33 -9.05 5.76
C GLN A 51 0.58 -10.37 5.52
N PRO A 52 -0.33 -10.80 6.41
CA PRO A 52 -1.02 -12.09 6.26
C PRO A 52 -1.66 -12.33 4.89
N HIS A 53 -2.22 -11.30 4.26
CA HIS A 53 -2.80 -11.41 2.92
C HIS A 53 -1.74 -11.57 1.82
N GLY A 54 -0.57 -10.93 1.94
CA GLY A 54 0.56 -11.19 1.06
C GLY A 54 1.09 -12.62 1.21
N CYS A 55 1.21 -13.10 2.45
CA CYS A 55 1.59 -14.49 2.74
C CYS A 55 0.57 -15.50 2.16
N ARG A 56 -0.73 -15.20 2.23
CA ARG A 56 -1.80 -16.00 1.61
C ARG A 56 -1.62 -16.10 0.09
N ILE A 57 -1.31 -14.99 -0.58
CA ILE A 57 -1.02 -15.00 -2.03
C ILE A 57 0.21 -15.86 -2.31
N LEU A 58 1.31 -15.63 -1.58
CA LEU A 58 2.54 -16.42 -1.75
C LEU A 58 2.32 -17.92 -1.52
N HIS A 59 1.37 -18.30 -0.66
CA HIS A 59 0.98 -19.69 -0.46
C HIS A 59 0.35 -20.28 -1.73
N GLN A 60 -0.59 -19.57 -2.37
CA GLN A 60 -1.17 -19.98 -3.67
C GLN A 60 -0.12 -20.10 -4.78
N LEU A 61 0.89 -19.22 -4.75
CA LEU A 61 1.97 -19.23 -5.73
C LEU A 61 3.02 -20.30 -5.45
N GLY A 62 2.98 -20.97 -4.29
CA GLY A 62 4.00 -21.96 -3.88
C GLY A 62 5.34 -21.32 -3.50
N CYS A 63 5.36 -20.03 -3.16
CA CYS A 63 6.55 -19.27 -2.80
C CYS A 63 6.69 -19.06 -1.28
N LEU A 64 5.65 -19.34 -0.50
CA LEU A 64 5.60 -19.01 0.93
C LEU A 64 6.73 -19.70 1.70
N ASP A 65 6.94 -21.00 1.54
CA ASP A 65 7.93 -21.74 2.33
C ASP A 65 9.36 -21.19 2.15
N SER A 66 9.74 -20.84 0.92
CA SER A 66 11.03 -20.22 0.62
C SER A 66 11.19 -18.83 1.29
N VAL A 67 10.09 -18.08 1.40
CA VAL A 67 10.06 -16.83 2.17
C VAL A 67 10.15 -17.11 3.68
N LEU A 68 9.47 -18.12 4.20
CA LEU A 68 9.52 -18.47 5.62
C LEU A 68 10.91 -18.97 6.03
N ASN A 69 11.59 -19.72 5.17
CA ASN A 69 12.94 -20.25 5.40
C ASN A 69 14.03 -19.16 5.45
N THR A 70 13.75 -17.97 4.90
CA THR A 70 14.68 -16.83 4.86
C THR A 70 14.32 -15.74 5.86
N THR A 71 13.23 -15.90 6.63
CA THR A 71 12.71 -14.85 7.51
C THR A 71 12.47 -15.34 8.94
N SER A 72 12.53 -14.40 9.89
CA SER A 72 12.11 -14.64 11.27
C SER A 72 10.65 -14.25 11.48
N ILE A 73 10.01 -14.82 12.49
CA ILE A 73 8.66 -14.40 12.91
C ILE A 73 8.78 -13.01 13.54
N MET A 74 7.92 -12.08 13.14
CA MET A 74 7.78 -10.81 13.84
C MET A 74 6.97 -11.00 15.12
N GLY A 75 7.47 -10.48 16.24
CA GLY A 75 6.86 -10.64 17.58
C GLY A 75 6.03 -9.43 18.01
N GLY A 76 6.41 -8.82 19.13
CA GLY A 76 5.72 -7.65 19.67
C GLY A 76 6.10 -6.32 19.01
N ALA A 77 5.31 -5.29 19.26
CA ALA A 77 5.62 -3.90 18.94
C ALA A 77 5.85 -3.10 20.22
N TYR A 78 6.83 -2.20 20.21
CA TYR A 78 7.16 -1.30 21.32
C TYR A 78 7.24 0.13 20.81
N CYS A 79 6.55 1.05 21.47
CA CYS A 79 6.74 2.49 21.24
C CYS A 79 7.49 3.09 22.42
N ARG A 80 8.62 3.73 22.12
CA ARG A 80 9.54 4.29 23.10
C ARG A 80 9.61 5.80 22.96
N ASP A 81 9.81 6.48 24.08
CA ASP A 81 10.10 7.92 24.07
C ASP A 81 11.61 8.18 23.87
N PRO A 82 12.06 9.44 23.76
CA PRO A 82 13.48 9.75 23.57
C PRO A 82 14.41 9.27 24.70
N SER A 83 13.88 8.94 25.89
CA SER A 83 14.66 8.32 26.98
C SER A 83 14.86 6.82 26.79
N GLY A 84 14.14 6.19 25.85
CA GLY A 84 14.14 4.75 25.61
C GLY A 84 13.09 3.98 26.41
N SER A 85 12.38 4.68 27.30
CA SER A 85 11.29 4.10 28.08
C SER A 85 10.13 3.73 27.16
N SER A 86 9.70 2.47 27.23
CA SER A 86 8.54 1.99 26.48
C SER A 86 7.26 2.50 27.14
N TYR A 87 6.48 3.29 26.41
CA TYR A 87 5.21 3.84 26.92
C TYR A 87 3.99 3.05 26.43
N THR A 88 4.15 2.22 25.40
CA THR A 88 3.14 1.21 24.99
C THR A 88 3.82 0.04 24.30
N HIS A 89 3.32 -1.17 24.53
CA HIS A 89 3.78 -2.39 23.87
C HIS A 89 2.68 -3.47 23.87
N ASN A 90 2.75 -4.40 22.91
CA ASN A 90 1.89 -5.59 22.88
C ASN A 90 2.50 -6.69 21.98
N ASP A 91 1.83 -7.83 21.90
CA ASP A 91 2.11 -8.90 20.93
C ASP A 91 1.48 -8.60 19.55
N PHE A 92 1.82 -7.44 18.96
CA PHE A 92 1.16 -6.89 17.77
C PHE A 92 0.97 -7.91 16.65
N PHE A 93 2.06 -8.54 16.21
CA PHE A 93 2.02 -9.46 15.08
C PHE A 93 1.41 -10.82 15.48
N GLY A 94 1.49 -11.22 16.75
CA GLY A 94 0.75 -12.38 17.26
C GLY A 94 -0.77 -12.17 17.26
N VAL A 95 -1.24 -10.96 17.60
CA VAL A 95 -2.66 -10.58 17.46
C VAL A 95 -3.09 -10.59 16.00
N VAL A 96 -2.29 -10.01 15.09
CA VAL A 96 -2.57 -10.04 13.65
C VAL A 96 -2.70 -11.49 13.15
N ARG A 97 -1.74 -12.35 13.49
CA ARG A 97 -1.75 -13.77 13.11
C ARG A 97 -2.97 -14.51 13.64
N ALA A 98 -3.30 -14.37 14.92
CA ALA A 98 -4.42 -15.08 15.52
C ALA A 98 -5.77 -14.75 14.83
N ASN A 99 -5.88 -13.54 14.26
CA ASN A 99 -7.12 -13.08 13.64
C ASN A 99 -7.14 -13.26 12.12
N ALA A 100 -6.00 -13.11 11.42
CA ALA A 100 -5.90 -13.21 9.96
C ALA A 100 -5.42 -14.58 9.46
N GLY A 101 -4.69 -15.37 10.27
CA GLY A 101 -4.31 -16.75 9.98
C GLY A 101 -2.86 -16.97 9.56
N TYR A 102 -2.22 -15.99 8.90
CA TYR A 102 -0.79 -16.07 8.51
C TYR A 102 0.06 -15.12 9.36
N ASP A 103 1.36 -15.40 9.43
CA ASP A 103 2.36 -14.51 10.05
C ASP A 103 2.61 -13.25 9.19
N THR A 104 3.04 -12.17 9.85
CA THR A 104 3.73 -11.05 9.18
C THR A 104 5.23 -11.33 9.12
N ARG A 105 5.85 -11.15 7.95
CA ARG A 105 7.27 -11.44 7.70
C ARG A 105 7.96 -10.27 7.03
N THR A 106 9.22 -10.01 7.39
CA THR A 106 10.05 -9.00 6.70
C THR A 106 11.28 -9.66 6.11
N ILE A 107 11.58 -9.34 4.85
CA ILE A 107 12.69 -9.89 4.08
C ILE A 107 13.40 -8.77 3.31
N ASP A 108 14.66 -8.99 2.94
CA ASP A 108 15.33 -8.14 1.96
C ASP A 108 14.63 -8.23 0.58
N ARG A 109 14.37 -7.08 -0.05
CA ARG A 109 13.63 -7.03 -1.32
C ARG A 109 14.35 -7.77 -2.44
N GLN A 110 15.68 -7.78 -2.47
CA GLN A 110 16.43 -8.54 -3.47
C GLN A 110 16.12 -10.03 -3.32
N GLN A 111 16.23 -10.55 -2.09
CA GLN A 111 15.94 -11.96 -1.81
C GLN A 111 14.49 -12.32 -2.15
N PHE A 112 13.54 -11.44 -1.83
CA PHE A 112 12.14 -11.65 -2.19
C PHE A 112 11.91 -11.78 -3.70
N LEU A 113 12.45 -10.84 -4.49
CA LEU A 113 12.35 -10.89 -5.95
C LEU A 113 13.08 -12.10 -6.52
N GLN A 114 14.20 -12.50 -5.92
CA GLN A 114 14.94 -13.69 -6.31
C GLN A 114 14.10 -14.95 -6.09
N ILE A 115 13.46 -15.10 -4.93
CA ILE A 115 12.56 -16.22 -4.63
C ILE A 115 11.44 -16.27 -5.66
N LEU A 116 10.75 -15.15 -5.92
CA LEU A 116 9.69 -15.10 -6.93
C LEU A 116 10.20 -15.51 -8.31
N TYR A 117 11.38 -15.05 -8.71
CA TYR A 117 11.97 -15.39 -10.01
C TYR A 117 12.38 -16.86 -10.11
N GLU A 118 12.99 -17.42 -9.07
CA GLU A 118 13.43 -18.82 -8.99
C GLU A 118 12.27 -19.81 -9.02
N HIS A 119 11.12 -19.44 -8.46
CA HIS A 119 9.94 -20.30 -8.42
C HIS A 119 9.08 -20.17 -9.68
N LEU A 120 9.40 -19.27 -10.62
CA LEU A 120 8.66 -19.20 -11.88
C LEU A 120 8.80 -20.53 -12.65
N PRO A 121 7.70 -21.07 -13.19
CA PRO A 121 7.75 -22.35 -13.91
C PRO A 121 8.54 -22.28 -15.22
N ASP A 122 8.65 -21.09 -15.82
CA ASP A 122 9.40 -20.85 -17.05
C ASP A 122 10.12 -19.50 -17.01
N GLN A 123 11.38 -19.51 -16.60
CA GLN A 123 12.23 -18.33 -16.55
C GLN A 123 12.63 -17.82 -17.96
N SER A 124 12.50 -18.63 -19.00
CA SER A 124 12.83 -18.20 -20.38
C SER A 124 11.88 -17.13 -20.92
N LYS A 125 10.71 -16.98 -20.29
CA LYS A 125 9.74 -15.91 -20.56
C LYS A 125 10.14 -14.56 -19.97
N VAL A 126 11.20 -14.51 -19.17
CA VAL A 126 11.69 -13.28 -18.51
C VAL A 126 12.91 -12.73 -19.24
N TYR A 127 12.75 -11.58 -19.86
CA TYR A 127 13.81 -10.87 -20.58
C TYR A 127 14.38 -9.75 -19.70
N GLN A 128 15.61 -9.96 -19.26
CA GLN A 128 16.41 -8.94 -18.57
C GLN A 128 17.07 -7.99 -19.56
N ARG A 129 17.41 -6.79 -19.11
CA ARG A 129 18.00 -5.72 -19.93
C ARG A 129 17.16 -5.38 -21.17
N ALA A 130 15.87 -5.68 -21.10
CA ALA A 130 14.86 -5.43 -22.13
C ALA A 130 14.18 -4.09 -21.85
N ARG A 131 14.90 -2.98 -22.09
CA ARG A 131 14.34 -1.64 -21.92
C ARG A 131 13.32 -1.38 -23.03
N VAL A 132 12.05 -1.22 -22.65
CA VAL A 132 10.97 -0.80 -23.55
C VAL A 132 11.12 0.69 -23.87
N GLU A 133 10.94 1.05 -25.15
CA GLU A 133 10.98 2.44 -25.64
C GLU A 133 9.73 2.86 -26.39
N GLY A 134 8.83 1.93 -26.73
CA GLY A 134 7.57 2.29 -27.38
C GLY A 134 6.56 1.17 -27.32
N VAL A 135 5.30 1.56 -27.25
CA VAL A 135 4.14 0.67 -27.30
C VAL A 135 3.17 1.22 -28.34
N THR A 136 2.79 0.38 -29.30
CA THR A 136 1.81 0.73 -30.34
C THR A 136 0.73 -0.33 -30.41
N GLU A 137 -0.49 0.09 -30.72
CA GLU A 137 -1.64 -0.80 -30.91
C GLU A 137 -2.05 -0.79 -32.38
N GLU A 138 -2.14 -1.98 -32.98
CA GLU A 138 -2.56 -2.14 -34.37
C GLU A 138 -3.31 -3.46 -34.52
N ASN A 139 -4.43 -3.48 -35.26
CA ASN A 139 -5.19 -4.70 -35.58
C ASN A 139 -5.49 -5.60 -34.35
N SER A 140 -5.94 -5.00 -33.25
CA SER A 140 -6.22 -5.69 -31.97
C SER A 140 -5.01 -6.44 -31.38
N LYS A 141 -3.79 -5.96 -31.68
CA LYS A 141 -2.54 -6.42 -31.09
C LYS A 141 -1.77 -5.25 -30.50
N VAL A 142 -0.98 -5.56 -29.48
CA VAL A 142 -0.01 -4.64 -28.90
C VAL A 142 1.39 -5.03 -29.36
N HIS A 143 2.13 -4.06 -29.85
CA HIS A 143 3.54 -4.17 -30.23
C HIS A 143 4.40 -3.36 -29.27
N VAL A 144 5.33 -4.05 -28.60
CA VAL A 144 6.25 -3.46 -27.62
C VAL A 144 7.65 -3.48 -28.21
N ARG A 145 8.21 -2.30 -28.48
CA ARG A 145 9.55 -2.13 -29.05
C ARG A 145 10.58 -1.88 -27.94
N LEU A 146 11.66 -2.64 -27.99
CA LEU A 146 12.82 -2.50 -27.12
C LEU A 146 13.87 -1.54 -27.71
N ALA A 147 14.76 -1.05 -26.84
CA ALA A 147 15.88 -0.18 -27.20
C ALA A 147 16.89 -0.82 -28.16
N ASP A 148 16.99 -2.15 -28.15
CA ASP A 148 17.85 -2.91 -29.08
C ASP A 148 17.18 -3.17 -30.45
N GLY A 149 15.96 -2.63 -30.65
CA GLY A 149 15.17 -2.80 -31.87
C GLY A 149 14.31 -4.06 -31.90
N LYS A 150 14.41 -4.97 -30.92
CA LYS A 150 13.55 -6.16 -30.83
C LYS A 150 12.11 -5.74 -30.52
N THR A 151 11.15 -6.41 -31.15
CA THR A 151 9.71 -6.18 -30.92
C THR A 151 9.04 -7.43 -30.39
N PHE A 152 8.18 -7.25 -29.38
CA PHE A 152 7.30 -8.28 -28.85
C PHE A 152 5.85 -7.94 -29.22
N THR A 153 5.12 -8.95 -29.71
CA THR A 153 3.69 -8.82 -30.03
C THR A 153 2.86 -9.65 -29.05
N GLY A 154 1.74 -9.09 -28.61
CA GLY A 154 0.79 -9.70 -27.68
C GLY A 154 -0.64 -9.17 -27.87
N ASP A 155 -1.56 -9.69 -27.07
CA ASP A 155 -2.97 -9.29 -27.05
C ASP A 155 -3.24 -8.22 -25.97
N LEU A 156 -2.44 -8.18 -24.91
CA LEU A 156 -2.54 -7.19 -23.83
C LEU A 156 -1.14 -6.79 -23.35
N VAL A 157 -0.97 -5.51 -22.97
CA VAL A 157 0.20 -5.03 -22.24
C VAL A 157 -0.20 -4.62 -20.82
N VAL A 158 0.60 -5.02 -19.83
CA VAL A 158 0.41 -4.63 -18.44
C VAL A 158 1.66 -3.89 -17.95
N GLY A 159 1.50 -2.62 -17.58
CA GLY A 159 2.55 -1.79 -17.00
C GLY A 159 2.76 -2.10 -15.52
N ALA A 160 3.89 -2.74 -15.20
CA ALA A 160 4.36 -3.02 -13.85
C ALA A 160 5.75 -2.39 -13.59
N ASP A 161 6.03 -1.27 -14.26
CA ASP A 161 7.33 -0.59 -14.37
C ASP A 161 7.61 0.46 -13.27
N GLY A 162 6.73 0.51 -12.27
CA GLY A 162 6.95 1.15 -10.97
C GLY A 162 6.71 2.67 -10.95
N VAL A 163 7.33 3.36 -9.99
CA VAL A 163 7.04 4.78 -9.71
C VAL A 163 7.36 5.72 -10.87
N HIS A 164 8.30 5.36 -11.74
CA HIS A 164 8.67 6.11 -12.94
C HIS A 164 8.14 5.41 -14.20
N SER A 165 6.87 5.01 -14.16
CA SER A 165 6.21 4.23 -15.20
C SER A 165 6.11 5.02 -16.50
N MET A 166 6.73 4.49 -17.56
CA MET A 166 6.57 4.98 -18.92
C MET A 166 5.18 4.60 -19.44
N MET A 167 4.65 3.43 -19.02
CA MET A 167 3.30 3.03 -19.38
C MET A 167 2.25 4.03 -18.88
N ARG A 168 2.44 4.60 -17.68
CA ARG A 168 1.57 5.65 -17.15
C ARG A 168 1.53 6.87 -18.06
N GLU A 169 2.70 7.32 -18.51
CA GLU A 169 2.82 8.49 -19.41
C GLU A 169 2.10 8.23 -20.74
N ILE A 170 2.28 7.04 -21.33
CA ILE A 170 1.55 6.64 -22.55
C ILE A 170 0.04 6.65 -22.32
N MET A 171 -0.44 6.07 -21.21
CA MET A 171 -1.88 6.05 -20.92
C MET A 171 -2.44 7.47 -20.75
N TRP A 172 -1.70 8.36 -20.08
CA TRP A 172 -2.10 9.76 -19.93
C TRP A 172 -2.16 10.52 -21.26
N GLU A 173 -1.21 10.27 -22.15
CA GLU A 173 -1.23 10.87 -23.49
C GLU A 173 -2.43 10.37 -24.31
N LYS A 174 -2.75 9.08 -24.21
CA LYS A 174 -3.93 8.49 -24.85
C LYS A 174 -5.23 9.10 -24.32
N ALA A 175 -5.40 9.16 -22.99
CA ALA A 175 -6.58 9.73 -22.36
C ALA A 175 -6.79 11.20 -22.78
N ASN A 176 -5.72 12.01 -22.73
CA ASN A 176 -5.78 13.41 -23.16
C ASN A 176 -6.00 13.59 -24.67
N SER A 177 -5.61 12.61 -25.49
CA SER A 177 -5.88 12.63 -26.93
C SER A 177 -7.33 12.26 -27.23
N ALA A 178 -7.92 11.34 -26.46
CA ALA A 178 -9.32 10.94 -26.59
C ALA A 178 -10.28 12.03 -26.08
N VAL A 179 -9.96 12.62 -24.93
CA VAL A 179 -10.72 13.71 -24.31
C VAL A 179 -9.73 14.80 -23.88
N PRO A 180 -9.60 15.90 -24.65
CA PRO A 180 -8.68 16.99 -24.31
C PRO A 180 -8.93 17.56 -22.91
N GLY A 181 -7.89 17.54 -22.07
CA GLY A 181 -7.95 18.04 -20.70
C GLY A 181 -8.56 17.09 -19.67
N MET A 182 -8.87 15.84 -20.06
CA MET A 182 -9.40 14.80 -19.18
C MET A 182 -8.52 14.51 -17.97
N ILE A 183 -7.19 14.52 -18.18
CA ILE A 183 -6.24 14.50 -17.08
C ILE A 183 -5.69 15.92 -16.96
N PRO A 184 -6.19 16.73 -16.00
CA PRO A 184 -5.76 18.09 -15.83
C PRO A 184 -4.24 18.15 -15.74
N SER A 185 -3.63 19.17 -16.34
CA SER A 185 -2.21 19.44 -16.11
C SER A 185 -1.89 19.66 -14.62
N GLN A 186 -2.91 19.88 -13.79
CA GLN A 186 -2.83 19.94 -12.33
C GLN A 186 -2.73 18.55 -11.68
N GLU A 187 -3.36 17.50 -12.21
CA GLU A 187 -3.09 16.11 -11.79
C GLU A 187 -1.70 15.65 -12.27
N LYS A 188 -1.21 16.19 -13.39
CA LYS A 188 0.22 16.10 -13.78
C LYS A 188 1.16 16.96 -12.90
N ARG A 189 0.63 17.83 -12.00
CA ARG A 189 1.38 18.83 -11.20
C ARG A 189 1.09 18.80 -9.69
N GLU A 190 0.17 17.98 -9.19
CA GLU A 190 0.08 17.61 -7.77
C GLU A 190 1.15 16.57 -7.42
N ASP A 191 1.73 15.96 -8.44
CA ASP A 191 3.17 15.79 -8.52
C ASP A 191 3.82 17.18 -8.35
N GLN A 192 4.25 17.56 -7.14
CA GLN A 192 5.51 18.29 -7.06
C GLN A 192 6.57 17.36 -7.64
N GLN A 193 6.64 17.34 -8.97
CA GLN A 193 7.64 16.65 -9.72
C GLN A 193 8.94 17.28 -9.26
N CYS A 194 9.69 16.55 -8.44
CA CYS A 194 11.06 16.86 -8.16
C CYS A 194 11.81 16.68 -9.49
N THR A 195 11.74 17.70 -10.35
CA THR A 195 12.46 17.77 -11.61
C THR A 195 13.94 17.82 -11.31
N TRP A 196 14.79 17.26 -12.17
CA TRP A 196 16.23 17.40 -12.03
C TRP A 196 16.59 18.88 -12.31
N PRO A 197 17.36 19.60 -11.45
CA PRO A 197 18.13 19.14 -10.28
C PRO A 197 17.43 19.28 -8.91
N THR A 198 16.17 19.71 -8.86
CA THR A 198 15.36 19.96 -7.66
C THR A 198 15.07 18.72 -6.79
N ARG A 199 15.19 17.49 -7.32
CA ARG A 199 15.19 16.27 -6.50
C ARG A 199 16.45 16.21 -5.64
N ARG A 200 16.32 16.42 -4.33
CA ARG A 200 17.46 16.24 -3.43
C ARG A 200 17.90 14.78 -3.45
N LYS A 201 18.97 14.51 -4.21
CA LYS A 201 19.73 13.27 -4.07
C LYS A 201 20.52 13.39 -2.80
N TYR A 202 20.20 12.54 -1.83
CA TYR A 202 20.96 12.48 -0.60
C TYR A 202 22.29 11.80 -0.86
N THR A 203 23.35 12.48 -0.48
CA THR A 203 24.70 11.93 -0.50
C THR A 203 24.93 11.04 0.72
N GLU A 204 25.98 10.23 0.67
CA GLU A 204 26.44 9.49 1.85
C GLU A 204 26.76 10.45 3.01
N ALA A 205 27.32 11.63 2.72
CA ALA A 205 27.58 12.67 3.72
C ALA A 205 26.31 13.23 4.37
N ASP A 206 25.22 13.44 3.59
CA ASP A 206 23.93 13.84 4.16
C ASP A 206 23.42 12.78 5.14
N MET A 207 23.57 11.51 4.77
CA MET A 207 23.11 10.36 5.54
C MET A 207 23.90 10.18 6.83
N GLU A 208 25.23 10.26 6.77
CA GLU A 208 26.11 10.24 7.94
C GLU A 208 25.84 11.43 8.89
N LYS A 209 25.57 12.62 8.35
CA LYS A 209 25.19 13.79 9.14
C LYS A 209 23.88 13.59 9.89
N LEU A 210 22.88 12.97 9.27
CA LEU A 210 21.61 12.65 9.93
C LEU A 210 21.82 11.56 10.99
N ALA A 211 22.55 10.50 10.65
CA ALA A 211 22.84 9.41 11.57
C ALA A 211 23.58 9.88 12.83
N ALA A 212 24.53 10.81 12.69
CA ALA A 212 25.24 11.41 13.82
C ALA A 212 24.28 12.16 14.78
N LYS A 213 23.26 12.86 14.26
CA LYS A 213 22.24 13.53 15.09
C LYS A 213 21.38 12.54 15.87
N LEU A 214 21.13 11.38 15.27
CA LEU A 214 20.27 10.34 15.85
C LEU A 214 21.06 9.33 16.70
N ALA A 215 22.40 9.38 16.71
CA ALA A 215 23.26 8.33 17.24
C ALA A 215 22.96 7.95 18.70
N GLY A 216 22.58 8.92 19.53
CA GLY A 216 22.24 8.70 20.95
C GLY A 216 20.82 8.23 21.21
N TYR A 217 19.95 8.15 20.19
CA TYR A 217 18.56 7.73 20.38
C TYR A 217 18.49 6.22 20.65
N PRO A 218 17.83 5.80 21.74
CA PRO A 218 17.67 4.39 22.07
C PRO A 218 16.70 3.70 21.10
N ILE A 219 17.08 2.51 20.65
CA ILE A 219 16.23 1.62 19.84
C ILE A 219 15.55 0.59 20.74
N ASN A 220 16.30 0.09 21.72
CA ASN A 220 15.79 -0.73 22.82
C ASN A 220 16.58 -0.41 24.11
N GLU A 221 16.42 -1.22 25.14
CA GLU A 221 17.07 -1.02 26.45
C GLU A 221 18.60 -1.15 26.43
N THR A 222 19.15 -1.79 25.40
CA THR A 222 20.58 -2.13 25.33
C THR A 222 21.29 -1.58 24.10
N VAL A 223 20.56 -1.04 23.12
CA VAL A 223 21.11 -0.63 21.82
C VAL A 223 20.62 0.77 21.46
N VAL A 224 21.56 1.63 21.07
CA VAL A 224 21.29 2.96 20.48
C VAL A 224 21.44 2.95 18.96
N PHE A 225 20.80 3.90 18.28
CA PHE A 225 20.83 4.01 16.83
C PHE A 225 22.26 4.09 16.28
N GLY A 226 23.17 4.77 16.97
CA GLY A 226 24.56 4.89 16.55
C GLY A 226 25.31 3.56 16.48
N GLU A 227 24.95 2.58 17.32
CA GLU A 227 25.53 1.23 17.28
C GLU A 227 24.98 0.42 16.12
N LEU A 228 23.67 0.53 15.83
CA LEU A 228 23.08 -0.04 14.62
C LEU A 228 23.70 0.57 13.37
N TRP A 229 23.92 1.88 13.36
CA TRP A 229 24.51 2.58 12.23
C TRP A 229 25.95 2.14 11.93
N LYS A 230 26.74 1.84 12.97
CA LYS A 230 28.11 1.30 12.81
C LYS A 230 28.13 -0.12 12.27
N ASN A 231 27.16 -0.93 12.67
CA ASN A 231 27.03 -2.34 12.26
C ASN A 231 26.04 -2.55 11.10
N LYS A 232 25.69 -1.47 10.38
CA LYS A 232 24.71 -1.53 9.29
C LYS A 232 25.23 -2.43 8.16
N ILE A 233 24.36 -3.28 7.64
CA ILE A 233 24.64 -4.06 6.42
C ILE A 233 24.44 -3.16 5.19
N LYS A 234 23.39 -2.34 5.21
CA LYS A 234 22.99 -1.46 4.11
C LYS A 234 22.22 -0.27 4.66
N ALA A 235 22.39 0.89 4.02
CA ALA A 235 21.57 2.06 4.30
C ALA A 235 21.33 2.86 3.02
N GLN A 236 20.18 3.50 2.95
CA GLN A 236 19.81 4.38 1.87
C GLN A 236 18.91 5.49 2.41
N MET A 237 19.12 6.72 1.96
CA MET A 237 18.24 7.84 2.26
C MET A 237 17.51 8.25 0.99
N ILE A 238 16.18 8.23 1.06
CA ILE A 238 15.28 8.54 -0.06
C ILE A 238 14.22 9.54 0.39
N SER A 239 13.75 10.37 -0.54
CA SER A 239 12.51 11.11 -0.34
C SER A 239 11.34 10.14 -0.49
N LEU A 240 10.45 10.10 0.49
CA LEU A 240 9.22 9.32 0.44
C LEU A 240 8.13 10.20 -0.19
N GLU A 241 7.57 9.73 -1.31
CA GLU A 241 6.45 10.38 -2.01
C GLU A 241 5.14 9.70 -1.55
N GLU A 242 4.05 10.46 -1.40
CA GLU A 242 2.70 9.93 -1.16
C GLU A 242 1.82 10.30 -2.35
N GLY A 243 0.99 9.37 -2.84
CA GLY A 243 0.04 9.69 -3.89
C GLY A 243 -0.83 8.52 -4.33
N SER A 244 -2.10 8.82 -4.55
CA SER A 244 -3.02 8.00 -5.34
C SER A 244 -3.74 8.93 -6.30
N ILE A 245 -3.82 8.57 -7.56
CA ILE A 245 -4.57 9.37 -8.55
C ILE A 245 -6.05 9.25 -8.17
N ALA A 246 -6.66 10.40 -7.92
CA ALA A 246 -8.08 10.53 -7.66
C ALA A 246 -8.62 11.60 -8.60
N GLY A 247 -8.96 11.20 -9.83
CA GLY A 247 -9.79 12.03 -10.68
C GLY A 247 -11.17 12.22 -10.03
N GLN A 248 -11.44 13.41 -9.51
CA GLN A 248 -12.79 13.88 -9.25
C GLN A 248 -13.37 14.47 -10.53
N THR A 249 -13.67 13.65 -11.52
CA THR A 249 -14.61 14.00 -12.60
C THR A 249 -15.07 12.73 -13.28
N GLY A 250 -16.37 12.58 -13.45
CA GLY A 250 -16.99 11.33 -13.88
C GLY A 250 -16.52 10.83 -15.25
N LEU A 251 -16.64 9.51 -15.38
CA LEU A 251 -16.67 8.72 -16.61
C LEU A 251 -15.32 8.53 -17.33
N THR A 252 -14.95 7.25 -17.41
CA THR A 252 -13.93 6.57 -18.24
C THR A 252 -12.51 6.40 -17.66
N GLN A 253 -12.18 5.12 -17.47
CA GLN A 253 -10.97 4.41 -17.92
C GLN A 253 -9.59 5.05 -17.64
N ASP A 254 -8.78 4.33 -16.85
CA ASP A 254 -7.29 4.30 -16.89
C ASP A 254 -6.51 4.88 -15.69
N ASP A 255 -6.59 4.23 -14.52
CA ASP A 255 -5.99 4.78 -13.28
C ASP A 255 -4.92 3.95 -12.54
N TYR A 256 -4.43 2.81 -13.05
CA TYR A 256 -3.53 1.96 -12.25
C TYR A 256 -2.19 1.58 -12.88
N SER A 257 -1.25 2.52 -12.78
CA SER A 257 0.20 2.23 -12.88
C SER A 257 1.06 2.97 -11.84
N SER A 258 0.45 3.63 -10.84
CA SER A 258 1.19 4.14 -9.66
C SER A 258 0.31 4.21 -8.43
N MET A 259 0.37 3.17 -7.61
CA MET A 259 0.10 3.34 -6.20
C MET A 259 1.40 3.76 -5.50
N GLN A 260 1.45 4.98 -4.95
CA GLN A 260 2.55 5.42 -4.10
C GLN A 260 2.05 5.50 -2.65
N VAL A 261 2.25 4.40 -1.93
CA VAL A 261 2.02 4.33 -0.48
C VAL A 261 3.35 4.55 0.21
N THR A 262 3.35 5.33 1.28
CA THR A 262 4.53 5.43 2.13
C THR A 262 4.90 4.08 2.73
N PRO A 263 6.19 3.81 2.94
CA PRO A 263 6.64 2.53 3.50
C PRO A 263 6.20 2.32 4.95
N ASN A 264 5.71 3.36 5.63
CA ASN A 264 5.35 3.35 7.06
C ASN A 264 4.27 2.31 7.41
N SER A 265 3.30 2.07 6.51
CA SER A 265 2.29 1.01 6.68
C SER A 265 2.74 -0.36 6.19
N ALA A 266 3.83 -0.39 5.41
CA ALA A 266 4.35 -1.56 4.71
C ALA A 266 3.32 -2.30 3.82
N LEU A 267 2.29 -1.61 3.35
CA LEU A 267 1.23 -2.22 2.52
C LEU A 267 1.53 -2.18 1.01
N GLY A 268 2.42 -1.31 0.54
CA GLY A 268 2.66 -1.09 -0.90
C GLY A 268 2.94 -2.38 -1.69
N GLY A 269 3.87 -3.20 -1.21
CA GLY A 269 4.21 -4.48 -1.86
C GLY A 269 3.09 -5.54 -1.77
N ASN A 270 2.29 -5.52 -0.70
CA ASN A 270 1.17 -6.44 -0.56
C ASN A 270 0.03 -6.10 -1.52
N THR A 271 -0.32 -4.81 -1.61
CA THR A 271 -1.33 -4.32 -2.55
C THR A 271 -0.90 -4.58 -4.00
N ALA A 272 0.38 -4.41 -4.31
CA ALA A 272 0.95 -4.75 -5.62
C ALA A 272 0.73 -6.23 -5.99
N MET A 273 0.78 -7.15 -5.02
CA MET A 273 0.44 -8.55 -5.25
C MET A 273 -1.07 -8.76 -5.40
N GLU A 274 -1.90 -8.06 -4.62
CA GLU A 274 -3.36 -8.09 -4.76
C GLU A 274 -3.80 -7.65 -6.16
N ASP A 275 -3.19 -6.60 -6.72
CA ASP A 275 -3.52 -6.11 -8.06
C ASP A 275 -3.20 -7.15 -9.13
N ALA A 276 -2.04 -7.80 -9.03
CA ALA A 276 -1.66 -8.91 -9.92
C ALA A 276 -2.66 -10.08 -9.85
N VAL A 277 -3.16 -10.41 -8.65
CA VAL A 277 -4.18 -11.44 -8.44
C VAL A 277 -5.51 -11.06 -9.09
N VAL A 278 -5.99 -9.82 -8.90
CA VAL A 278 -7.28 -9.40 -9.45
C VAL A 278 -7.23 -9.26 -10.97
N ILE A 279 -6.14 -8.72 -11.53
CA ILE A 279 -5.92 -8.72 -12.99
C ILE A 279 -5.99 -10.14 -13.54
N ALA A 280 -5.28 -11.09 -12.91
CA ALA A 280 -5.26 -12.46 -13.38
C ALA A 280 -6.61 -13.18 -13.22
N ASN A 281 -7.38 -12.89 -12.17
CA ASN A 281 -8.75 -13.39 -12.00
C ASN A 281 -9.68 -12.88 -13.11
N ALA A 282 -9.61 -11.58 -13.43
CA ALA A 282 -10.42 -10.97 -14.49
C ALA A 282 -10.08 -11.59 -15.86
N LEU A 283 -8.79 -11.73 -16.19
CA LEU A 283 -8.34 -12.35 -17.44
C LEU A 283 -8.72 -13.84 -17.51
N HIS A 284 -8.52 -14.60 -16.43
CA HIS A 284 -8.91 -16.00 -16.38
C HIS A 284 -10.43 -16.16 -16.57
N GLY A 285 -11.25 -15.31 -15.95
CA GLY A 285 -12.69 -15.30 -16.14
C GLY A 285 -13.10 -15.01 -17.58
N ALA A 286 -12.53 -13.97 -18.20
CA ALA A 286 -12.81 -13.60 -19.59
C ALA A 286 -12.40 -14.72 -20.57
N LEU A 287 -11.26 -15.36 -20.37
CA LEU A 287 -10.78 -16.45 -21.21
C LEU A 287 -11.60 -17.74 -21.02
N ALA A 288 -12.00 -18.05 -19.79
CA ALA A 288 -12.81 -19.23 -19.49
C ALA A 288 -14.23 -19.15 -20.11
N ALA A 289 -14.75 -17.94 -20.34
CA ALA A 289 -16.03 -17.74 -21.03
C ALA A 289 -15.98 -18.12 -22.52
N HIS A 290 -14.80 -18.14 -23.13
CA HIS A 290 -14.60 -18.44 -24.55
C HIS A 290 -13.53 -19.53 -24.78
N PRO A 291 -13.83 -20.82 -24.50
CA PRO A 291 -12.82 -21.89 -24.61
C PRO A 291 -12.20 -22.08 -26.00
N SER A 292 -12.91 -21.63 -27.04
CA SER A 292 -12.56 -21.87 -28.45
C SER A 292 -12.17 -20.62 -29.22
N LYS A 293 -12.14 -19.44 -28.58
CA LYS A 293 -11.86 -18.14 -29.24
C LYS A 293 -11.17 -17.18 -28.28
N LYS A 294 -10.40 -16.25 -28.83
CA LYS A 294 -9.89 -15.13 -28.02
C LYS A 294 -11.04 -14.20 -27.58
N PRO A 295 -10.97 -13.65 -26.35
CA PRO A 295 -11.81 -12.55 -25.96
C PRO A 295 -11.61 -11.37 -26.90
N THR A 296 -12.69 -10.66 -27.18
CA THR A 296 -12.70 -9.42 -27.96
C THR A 296 -12.08 -8.27 -27.16
N ASP A 297 -11.68 -7.21 -27.85
CA ASP A 297 -11.15 -5.99 -27.21
C ASP A 297 -12.15 -5.34 -26.24
N VAL A 298 -13.45 -5.60 -26.40
CA VAL A 298 -14.50 -5.12 -25.49
C VAL A 298 -14.50 -5.95 -24.22
N GLU A 299 -14.49 -7.28 -24.33
CA GLU A 299 -14.46 -8.19 -23.17
C GLU A 299 -13.19 -7.99 -22.33
N ILE A 300 -12.04 -7.75 -22.98
CA ILE A 300 -10.80 -7.41 -22.26
C ILE A 300 -10.92 -6.07 -21.54
N ARG A 301 -11.52 -5.05 -22.19
CA ARG A 301 -11.75 -3.75 -21.55
C ARG A 301 -12.70 -3.85 -20.36
N ASP A 302 -13.79 -4.60 -20.48
CA ASP A 302 -14.74 -4.83 -19.40
C ASP A 302 -14.08 -5.57 -18.23
N ALA A 303 -13.24 -6.57 -18.51
CA ALA A 303 -12.46 -7.27 -17.48
C ALA A 303 -11.49 -6.31 -16.75
N MET A 304 -10.82 -5.41 -17.47
CA MET A 304 -9.94 -4.41 -16.86
C MET A 304 -10.72 -3.35 -16.07
N GLN A 305 -11.93 -2.98 -16.52
CA GLN A 305 -12.81 -2.08 -15.78
C GLN A 305 -13.27 -2.73 -14.47
N GLN A 306 -13.66 -4.01 -14.49
CA GLN A 306 -14.02 -4.75 -13.29
C GLN A 306 -12.86 -4.81 -12.28
N TYR A 307 -11.63 -5.02 -12.76
CA TYR A 307 -10.43 -4.90 -11.94
C TYR A 307 -10.37 -3.52 -11.28
N GLN A 308 -10.47 -2.43 -12.04
CA GLN A 308 -10.39 -1.06 -11.50
C GLN A 308 -11.47 -0.79 -10.44
N ASP A 309 -12.73 -1.11 -10.75
CA ASP A 309 -13.88 -0.88 -9.86
C ASP A 309 -13.73 -1.63 -8.54
N SER A 310 -13.20 -2.85 -8.58
CA SER A 310 -12.98 -3.66 -7.38
C SER A 310 -11.80 -3.19 -6.52
N ARG A 311 -10.82 -2.50 -7.11
CA ARG A 311 -9.56 -2.13 -6.44
C ARG A 311 -9.52 -0.70 -5.96
N ILE A 312 -10.18 0.23 -6.65
CA ILE A 312 -10.03 1.68 -6.44
C ILE A 312 -10.34 2.09 -5.00
N GLY A 313 -11.45 1.61 -4.43
CA GLY A 313 -11.84 1.94 -3.06
C GLY A 313 -10.82 1.45 -2.03
N ARG A 314 -10.36 0.20 -2.20
CA ARG A 314 -9.38 -0.43 -1.31
C ARG A 314 -8.01 0.24 -1.39
N VAL A 315 -7.53 0.54 -2.59
CA VAL A 315 -6.25 1.21 -2.78
C VAL A 315 -6.27 2.62 -2.18
N ARG A 316 -7.33 3.41 -2.41
CA ARG A 316 -7.48 4.74 -1.81
C ARG A 316 -7.45 4.69 -0.29
N ALA A 317 -8.14 3.72 0.32
CA ALA A 317 -8.10 3.52 1.76
C ALA A 317 -6.69 3.22 2.28
N ILE A 318 -5.94 2.34 1.59
CA ILE A 318 -4.56 1.98 1.96
C ILE A 318 -3.61 3.18 1.85
N VAL A 319 -3.72 3.95 0.76
CA VAL A 319 -2.87 5.13 0.51
C VAL A 319 -3.14 6.19 1.58
N LYS A 320 -4.40 6.52 1.82
CA LYS A 320 -4.80 7.47 2.88
C LYS A 320 -4.23 7.05 4.23
N ALA A 321 -4.40 5.79 4.60
CA ALA A 321 -3.95 5.29 5.88
C ALA A 321 -2.42 5.28 6.02
N GLY A 322 -1.69 5.01 4.93
CA GLY A 322 -0.23 5.17 4.89
C GLY A 322 0.18 6.62 5.16
N GLY A 323 -0.49 7.57 4.51
CA GLY A 323 -0.25 9.00 4.72
C GLY A 323 -0.58 9.46 6.14
N ASP A 324 -1.71 9.03 6.70
CA ASP A 324 -2.10 9.36 8.08
C ASP A 324 -1.10 8.78 9.09
N LEU A 325 -0.65 7.53 8.89
CA LEU A 325 0.37 6.92 9.74
C LEU A 325 1.72 7.64 9.65
N THR A 326 2.06 8.16 8.46
CA THR A 326 3.30 8.92 8.25
C THR A 326 3.25 10.23 9.02
N ARG A 327 2.14 10.98 8.92
CA ARG A 327 1.92 12.22 9.68
C ARG A 327 1.91 11.98 11.19
N LEU A 328 1.29 10.89 11.62
CA LEU A 328 1.28 10.44 13.01
C LEU A 328 2.70 10.21 13.56
N GLN A 329 3.52 9.46 12.82
CA GLN A 329 4.89 9.13 13.19
C GLN A 329 5.86 10.32 13.07
N ALA A 330 5.58 11.26 12.18
CA ALA A 330 6.33 12.50 12.03
C ALA A 330 5.95 13.59 13.04
N TYR A 331 4.92 13.35 13.88
CA TYR A 331 4.31 14.38 14.73
C TYR A 331 3.90 15.64 13.96
N ASP A 332 3.32 15.46 12.78
CA ASP A 332 2.95 16.55 11.89
C ASP A 332 1.78 17.37 12.48
N GLY A 333 2.10 18.45 13.19
CA GLY A 333 1.12 19.30 13.85
C GLY A 333 0.59 18.73 15.17
N TRP A 334 -0.10 19.61 15.91
CA TRP A 334 -0.48 19.34 17.30
C TRP A 334 -1.44 18.16 17.45
N LYS A 335 -2.32 17.91 16.47
CA LYS A 335 -3.29 16.82 16.51
C LYS A 335 -2.59 15.45 16.51
N PHE A 336 -1.73 15.21 15.54
CA PHE A 336 -0.98 13.96 15.41
C PHE A 336 0.00 13.77 16.58
N TYR A 337 0.64 14.84 17.05
CA TYR A 337 1.44 14.81 18.27
C TYR A 337 0.64 14.35 19.49
N MET A 338 -0.52 14.97 19.74
CA MET A 338 -1.36 14.62 20.88
C MET A 338 -1.89 13.19 20.79
N THR A 339 -2.31 12.78 19.58
CA THR A 339 -2.79 11.41 19.35
C THR A 339 -1.71 10.38 19.66
N GLN A 340 -0.53 10.50 19.02
CA GLN A 340 0.56 9.54 19.20
C GLN A 340 1.06 9.49 20.66
N ARG A 341 1.12 10.64 21.34
CA ARG A 341 1.70 10.73 22.70
C ARG A 341 0.73 10.32 23.80
N TRP A 342 -0.55 10.68 23.69
CA TRP A 342 -1.52 10.56 24.77
C TRP A 342 -2.69 9.64 24.46
N LEU A 343 -3.07 9.51 23.19
CA LEU A 343 -4.24 8.72 22.80
C LEU A 343 -3.87 7.28 22.45
N THR A 344 -2.81 7.05 21.67
CA THR A 344 -2.33 5.71 21.30
C THR A 344 -2.06 4.80 22.50
N PRO A 345 -1.48 5.27 23.63
CA PRO A 345 -1.32 4.44 24.82
C PRO A 345 -2.65 4.00 25.45
N LEU A 346 -3.71 4.80 25.31
CA LEU A 346 -5.05 4.51 25.85
C LEU A 346 -5.86 3.61 24.90
N ILE A 347 -5.73 3.81 23.59
CA ILE A 347 -6.37 2.97 22.56
C ILE A 347 -5.76 1.55 22.58
N GLY A 348 -4.45 1.47 22.83
CA GLY A 348 -3.68 0.22 22.83
C GLY A 348 -3.34 -0.24 21.42
N LEU A 349 -2.16 -0.85 21.28
CA LEU A 349 -1.68 -1.39 20.01
C LEU A 349 -2.51 -2.59 19.50
N ASP A 350 -3.35 -3.20 20.35
CA ASP A 350 -4.22 -4.32 19.97
C ASP A 350 -5.32 -3.90 18.99
N ARG A 351 -5.87 -2.70 19.13
CA ARG A 351 -6.87 -2.20 18.17
C ARG A 351 -6.25 -1.95 16.80
N LEU A 352 -5.03 -1.42 16.77
CA LEU A 352 -4.28 -1.24 15.53
C LEU A 352 -3.97 -2.59 14.87
N ALA A 353 -3.55 -3.59 15.65
CA ALA A 353 -3.34 -4.95 15.18
C ALA A 353 -4.63 -5.56 14.62
N MET A 354 -5.77 -5.36 15.29
CA MET A 354 -7.08 -5.82 14.81
C MET A 354 -7.47 -5.14 13.49
N ASN A 355 -7.25 -3.83 13.35
CA ASN A 355 -7.52 -3.11 12.10
C ASN A 355 -6.69 -3.65 10.93
N ILE A 356 -5.41 -3.97 11.16
CA ILE A 356 -4.57 -4.66 10.17
C ILE A 356 -5.15 -6.04 9.84
N ALA A 357 -5.57 -6.82 10.84
CA ALA A 357 -6.15 -8.14 10.61
C ALA A 357 -7.45 -8.07 9.77
N VAL A 358 -8.32 -7.09 10.03
CA VAL A 358 -9.54 -6.84 9.25
C VAL A 358 -9.21 -6.45 7.80
N LEU A 359 -8.23 -5.55 7.62
CA LEU A 359 -7.74 -5.19 6.28
C LEU A 359 -7.24 -6.42 5.52
N CYS A 360 -6.49 -7.29 6.20
CA CYS A 360 -6.00 -8.53 5.62
C CYS A 360 -7.17 -9.45 5.23
N ALA A 361 -8.13 -9.66 6.13
CA ALA A 361 -9.25 -10.57 5.92
C ALA A 361 -10.10 -10.27 4.66
N GLY A 362 -10.15 -9.00 4.24
CA GLY A 362 -10.82 -8.56 3.01
C GLY A 362 -9.96 -8.56 1.74
N ALA A 363 -8.74 -9.12 1.79
CA ALA A 363 -7.86 -9.18 0.61
C ALA A 363 -8.29 -10.28 -0.38
N PRO A 364 -8.13 -10.04 -1.69
CA PRO A 364 -8.46 -11.03 -2.72
C PRO A 364 -7.45 -12.20 -2.75
N LYS A 365 -7.88 -13.32 -3.34
CA LYS A 365 -7.03 -14.47 -3.69
C LYS A 365 -7.28 -14.91 -5.14
N LEU A 366 -6.42 -15.76 -5.68
CA LEU A 366 -6.67 -16.39 -6.99
C LEU A 366 -7.89 -17.32 -6.89
N SER A 367 -8.86 -17.14 -7.79
CA SER A 367 -10.11 -17.91 -7.79
C SER A 367 -9.98 -19.32 -8.37
N TYR A 368 -8.90 -19.57 -9.11
CA TYR A 368 -8.65 -20.83 -9.84
C TYR A 368 -7.51 -21.67 -9.26
N VAL A 369 -6.93 -21.27 -8.11
CA VAL A 369 -5.86 -22.03 -7.45
C VAL A 369 -6.35 -22.56 -6.10
N GLN A 370 -6.42 -23.89 -6.00
CA GLN A 370 -6.72 -24.60 -4.75
C GLN A 370 -5.44 -24.77 -3.91
N PHE A 371 -5.57 -24.60 -2.60
CA PHE A 371 -4.47 -24.71 -1.63
C PHE A 371 -5.03 -24.83 -0.20
N ASP A 372 -4.21 -25.32 0.74
CA ASP A 372 -4.57 -25.42 2.15
C ASP A 372 -4.46 -24.05 2.84
N GLU A 373 -5.54 -23.29 2.75
CA GLU A 373 -5.60 -21.94 3.29
C GLU A 373 -5.60 -21.91 4.83
N GLN A 374 -4.60 -21.26 5.41
CA GLN A 374 -4.58 -20.96 6.85
C GLN A 374 -5.64 -19.91 7.20
N ARG A 375 -6.32 -20.09 8.32
CA ARG A 375 -7.44 -19.24 8.76
C ARG A 375 -7.24 -18.75 10.18
N GLY A 376 -7.45 -17.44 10.38
CA GLY A 376 -7.56 -16.85 11.70
C GLY A 376 -9.02 -16.73 12.14
N ARG A 377 -9.24 -16.13 13.32
CA ARG A 377 -10.57 -15.96 13.93
C ARG A 377 -11.58 -15.18 13.08
N LEU A 378 -11.12 -14.22 12.27
CA LEU A 378 -12.01 -13.42 11.42
C LEU A 378 -12.52 -14.20 10.20
N GLY A 379 -11.77 -15.21 9.75
CA GLY A 379 -11.98 -15.85 8.45
C GLY A 379 -11.69 -14.91 7.28
N TRP A 380 -11.50 -15.49 6.09
CA TRP A 380 -11.34 -14.72 4.85
C TRP A 380 -12.70 -14.41 4.25
N GLN A 381 -12.98 -13.15 3.97
CA GLN A 381 -14.31 -12.70 3.54
C GLN A 381 -14.78 -13.40 2.26
N ASP A 382 -13.90 -13.56 1.28
CA ASP A 382 -14.17 -14.27 0.02
C ASP A 382 -14.54 -15.76 0.22
N THR A 383 -13.94 -16.40 1.23
CA THR A 383 -14.07 -17.82 1.51
C THR A 383 -15.32 -18.10 2.31
N LEU A 384 -15.66 -17.19 3.23
CA LEU A 384 -16.95 -17.18 3.92
C LEU A 384 -18.08 -16.96 2.90
N ALA A 385 -17.94 -15.99 1.99
CA ALA A 385 -18.93 -15.73 0.94
C ALA A 385 -19.16 -16.94 0.02
N ALA A 386 -18.09 -17.61 -0.42
CA ALA A 386 -18.19 -18.83 -1.23
C ALA A 386 -18.85 -20.01 -0.49
N ALA A 387 -18.61 -20.14 0.82
CA ALA A 387 -19.27 -21.15 1.64
C ALA A 387 -20.76 -20.83 1.87
N ALA A 388 -21.12 -19.56 2.04
CA ALA A 388 -22.50 -19.11 2.19
C ALA A 388 -23.32 -19.36 0.92
N SER A 389 -22.78 -19.02 -0.26
CA SER A 389 -23.45 -19.29 -1.54
C SER A 389 -23.69 -20.77 -1.80
N THR A 390 -22.74 -21.63 -1.41
CA THR A 390 -22.86 -23.10 -1.54
C THR A 390 -23.89 -23.69 -0.57
N SER A 391 -24.12 -23.05 0.59
CA SER A 391 -25.04 -23.55 1.63
C SER A 391 -26.45 -22.97 1.56
N GLY A 392 -26.73 -22.08 0.60
CA GLY A 392 -28.06 -21.46 0.42
C GLY A 392 -28.48 -20.53 1.57
N ARG A 393 -27.55 -20.13 2.44
CA ARG A 393 -27.81 -19.16 3.51
C ARG A 393 -27.50 -17.75 3.00
N GLU A 394 -28.52 -16.90 2.94
CA GLU A 394 -28.30 -15.45 2.87
C GLU A 394 -27.66 -14.98 4.18
N GLU A 395 -26.38 -14.63 4.15
CA GLU A 395 -25.80 -13.85 5.23
C GLU A 395 -26.22 -12.39 5.09
N LYS A 396 -26.76 -11.83 6.17
CA LYS A 396 -26.75 -10.38 6.36
C LYS A 396 -25.30 -9.94 6.28
N HIS A 397 -24.94 -9.16 5.25
CA HIS A 397 -23.66 -8.46 5.14
C HIS A 397 -23.32 -7.88 6.52
N SER A 398 -22.40 -8.53 7.22
CA SER A 398 -21.99 -8.03 8.51
C SER A 398 -21.24 -6.72 8.25
N ALA A 399 -21.66 -5.64 8.90
CA ALA A 399 -21.11 -4.29 8.74
C ALA A 399 -19.64 -4.15 9.20
N TRP A 400 -18.92 -5.27 9.33
CA TRP A 400 -17.48 -5.37 9.60
C TRP A 400 -16.63 -5.24 8.32
N GLY A 401 -17.25 -5.12 7.15
CA GLY A 401 -16.63 -5.43 5.85
C GLY A 401 -15.77 -4.36 5.21
N GLU A 402 -16.01 -3.07 5.44
CA GLU A 402 -15.21 -2.00 4.83
C GLU A 402 -14.31 -1.37 5.89
N TRP A 403 -13.01 -1.68 5.80
CA TRP A 403 -12.03 -0.93 6.59
C TRP A 403 -11.99 0.52 6.07
N PRO A 404 -12.32 1.52 6.91
CA PRO A 404 -12.59 2.89 6.45
C PRO A 404 -11.32 3.70 6.09
N GLY A 405 -10.16 3.04 5.99
CA GLY A 405 -8.88 3.71 5.71
C GLY A 405 -8.34 4.51 6.89
N ASP A 406 -8.75 4.21 8.12
CA ASP A 406 -8.24 4.83 9.33
C ASP A 406 -7.75 3.74 10.30
N PHE A 407 -6.50 3.88 10.72
CA PHE A 407 -5.86 3.02 11.70
C PHE A 407 -6.28 3.36 13.14
N GLU A 408 -6.87 4.54 13.36
CA GLU A 408 -7.09 5.15 14.67
C GLU A 408 -8.52 5.71 14.88
N SER A 409 -9.53 5.15 14.22
CA SER A 409 -10.94 5.64 14.15
C SER A 409 -11.67 5.92 15.48
N ALA A 410 -10.99 5.81 16.62
CA ALA A 410 -11.42 6.32 17.91
C ALA A 410 -11.12 7.81 18.14
N SER A 411 -10.28 8.49 17.35
CA SER A 411 -9.88 9.88 17.65
C SER A 411 -11.03 10.90 17.67
N PRO A 412 -12.00 10.95 16.72
CA PRO A 412 -13.07 11.94 16.77
C PRO A 412 -14.04 11.67 17.93
N LYS A 413 -14.26 10.40 18.26
CA LYS A 413 -15.15 9.98 19.36
C LYS A 413 -14.54 10.26 20.73
N ILE A 414 -13.21 10.12 20.87
CA ILE A 414 -12.51 10.41 22.13
C ILE A 414 -12.33 11.92 22.30
N PHE A 415 -12.00 12.69 21.25
CA PHE A 415 -11.99 14.15 21.34
C PHE A 415 -13.39 14.73 21.55
N GLY A 416 -14.43 14.13 20.96
CA GLY A 416 -15.83 14.47 21.24
C GLY A 416 -16.19 14.17 22.70
N ALA A 417 -15.83 12.99 23.22
CA ALA A 417 -16.07 12.62 24.60
C ALA A 417 -15.27 13.46 25.61
N LEU A 418 -14.00 13.77 25.33
CA LEU A 418 -13.16 14.67 26.14
C LEU A 418 -13.63 16.13 26.05
N GLY A 419 -14.13 16.56 24.89
CA GLY A 419 -14.79 17.86 24.72
C GLY A 419 -16.03 17.96 25.60
N VAL A 420 -16.92 16.97 25.53
CA VAL A 420 -18.12 16.87 26.38
C VAL A 420 -17.75 16.76 27.86
N LEU A 421 -16.72 15.99 28.22
CA LEU A 421 -16.24 15.87 29.59
C LEU A 421 -15.62 17.19 30.08
N SER A 422 -14.88 17.92 29.23
CA SER A 422 -14.31 19.23 29.58
C SER A 422 -15.40 20.28 29.78
N VAL A 423 -16.44 20.27 28.94
CA VAL A 423 -17.61 21.15 29.09
C VAL A 423 -18.42 20.76 30.33
N ALA A 424 -18.57 19.47 30.62
CA ALA A 424 -19.24 18.99 31.82
C ALA A 424 -18.46 19.33 33.10
N ILE A 425 -17.12 19.22 33.07
CA ILE A 425 -16.24 19.63 34.18
C ILE A 425 -16.25 21.15 34.34
N TRP A 426 -16.21 21.92 33.26
CA TRP A 426 -16.35 23.38 33.32
C TRP A 426 -17.73 23.79 33.84
N ALA A 427 -18.81 23.16 33.39
CA ALA A 427 -20.16 23.40 33.87
C ALA A 427 -20.32 23.00 35.34
N PHE A 428 -19.70 21.88 35.76
CA PHE A 428 -19.66 21.45 37.16
C PHE A 428 -18.85 22.40 38.04
N LEU A 429 -17.70 22.88 37.59
CA LEU A 429 -16.87 23.86 38.31
C LEU A 429 -17.57 25.22 38.40
N LEU A 430 -18.26 25.66 37.33
CA LEU A 430 -19.09 26.86 37.33
C LEU A 430 -20.29 26.74 38.28
N ALA A 431 -20.99 25.60 38.26
CA ALA A 431 -22.11 25.33 39.17
C ALA A 431 -21.66 25.16 40.64
N ALA A 432 -20.51 24.53 40.87
CA ALA A 432 -19.92 24.37 42.20
C ALA A 432 -19.33 25.68 42.75
N SER A 433 -18.93 26.62 41.87
CA SER A 433 -18.42 27.94 42.27
C SER A 433 -19.47 28.86 42.91
N HIS A 434 -20.76 28.50 42.87
CA HIS A 434 -21.82 29.17 43.62
C HIS A 434 -21.87 28.80 45.11
N SER A 435 -21.04 27.85 45.57
CA SER A 435 -20.86 27.58 46.99
C SER A 435 -19.65 28.37 47.50
N HIS A 436 -19.90 29.42 48.28
CA HIS A 436 -18.88 30.27 48.88
C HIS A 436 -17.74 29.48 49.55
N VAL A 437 -16.53 29.60 49.00
CA VAL A 437 -15.29 29.33 49.74
C VAL A 437 -14.76 30.68 50.26
N PRO A 438 -14.78 30.94 51.58
CA PRO A 438 -14.21 32.17 52.14
C PRO A 438 -12.68 32.11 52.04
N GLY A 439 -12.05 33.10 51.38
CA GLY A 439 -10.59 33.25 51.47
C GLY A 439 -9.85 33.83 50.25
N PHE A 440 -10.47 33.97 49.08
CA PHE A 440 -9.79 34.56 47.91
C PHE A 440 -10.32 35.96 47.59
N GLY A 441 -9.54 36.97 47.98
CA GLY A 441 -9.78 38.37 47.68
C GLY A 441 -9.65 38.68 46.18
N ARG A 442 -10.60 39.47 45.69
CA ARG A 442 -10.63 40.06 44.35
C ARG A 442 -9.48 41.07 44.16
N TYR A 443 -8.77 40.98 43.05
CA TYR A 443 -8.26 42.15 42.33
C TYR A 443 -8.27 41.84 40.82
N LEU A 444 -9.27 42.36 40.12
CA LEU A 444 -9.24 42.56 38.67
C LEU A 444 -9.52 44.06 38.45
N GLY A 445 -8.48 44.79 38.05
CA GLY A 445 -8.62 46.14 37.51
C GLY A 445 -9.17 46.09 36.08
N PRO A 446 -9.86 47.13 35.60
CA PRO A 446 -10.52 47.11 34.31
C PRO A 446 -9.50 47.30 33.18
N ILE A 447 -9.45 46.36 32.23
CA ILE A 447 -8.80 46.57 30.93
C ILE A 447 -9.87 47.18 30.00
N SER A 448 -9.69 48.46 29.66
CA SER A 448 -10.50 49.13 28.65
C SER A 448 -10.17 48.61 27.25
N LEU A 449 -11.18 48.09 26.56
CA LEU A 449 -11.17 47.89 25.12
C LEU A 449 -11.16 49.25 24.42
N ASN A 450 -10.12 49.53 23.63
CA ASN A 450 -10.23 50.47 22.52
C ASN A 450 -9.66 49.80 21.27
N ALA A 451 -10.56 49.58 20.31
CA ALA A 451 -10.26 49.20 18.95
C ALA A 451 -9.98 50.46 18.13
N THR A 452 -8.88 50.49 17.38
CA THR A 452 -8.78 51.26 16.14
C THR A 452 -7.73 50.65 15.20
N SER A 453 -8.24 50.28 14.02
CA SER A 453 -7.58 50.20 12.72
C SER A 453 -6.34 51.09 12.53
N SER A 454 -5.27 50.58 11.90
CA SER A 454 -4.79 51.00 10.55
C SER A 454 -3.42 50.40 10.16
N ALA A 455 -3.41 49.83 8.94
CA ALA A 455 -2.42 49.91 7.85
C ALA A 455 -0.89 49.74 8.06
N MET A 456 -0.31 48.93 7.14
CA MET A 456 1.02 48.98 6.48
C MET A 456 2.27 49.15 7.38
N VAL A 457 3.27 48.27 7.33
CA VAL A 457 4.15 47.91 6.19
C VAL A 457 4.62 46.46 6.32
#